data_AF-A0A8D8TFI2-F1
#
_entry.id   AF-A0A8D8TFI2-F1
#
_cell.length_a   1.000
_cell.length_b   1.000
_cell.length_c   1.000
_cell.angle_alpha   90.00
_cell.angle_beta   90.00
_cell.angle_gamma   90.00
#
_symmetry.space_group_name_H-M   'P 1'
#
loop_
_entity.id
_entity.type
_entity.pdbx_description
1 polymer ?
#
loop_
_entity_poly.entity_id
_entity_poly.type
_entity_poly.pdbx_seq_one_letter_code
_entity_poly.pdbx_strand_id
1 'polypeptide(L)'
;NKQVVFFITDVLLFRKTFHQLNTEFYNKIKYELKLPFAGLYNLNKPVLLVTDPELVKNILIKDFDHFMDRGLFDADETLEPLVGHLFNKSGNDWKRLRNKMTPTFTSGKIKSMTPLIVK
;
A
#
# COMPACT_ATOMS: atom_id res chain seq x y z
N ASN A 1 -23.83 9.68 1.64
CA ASN A 1 -23.24 8.34 1.41
C ASN A 1 -23.22 8.01 -0.08
N LYS A 2 -22.17 8.38 -0.80
CA LYS A 2 -21.98 8.03 -2.22
C LYS A 2 -21.04 6.83 -2.29
N GLN A 3 -21.57 5.61 -2.22
CA GLN A 3 -20.80 4.41 -2.56
C GLN A 3 -20.76 4.32 -4.09
N VAL A 4 -19.56 4.36 -4.66
CA VAL A 4 -19.37 4.06 -6.08
C VAL A 4 -18.82 2.65 -6.14
N VAL A 5 -19.68 1.69 -6.47
CA VAL A 5 -19.28 0.28 -6.61
C VAL A 5 -18.58 0.14 -7.95
N PHE A 6 -17.30 -0.17 -7.91
CA PHE A 6 -16.52 -0.45 -9.11
C PHE A 6 -16.29 -1.95 -9.24
N PHE A 7 -16.57 -2.49 -10.41
CA PHE A 7 -16.41 -3.91 -10.69
C PHE A 7 -14.97 -4.23 -11.09
N ILE A 8 -14.34 -5.16 -10.38
CA ILE A 8 -13.00 -5.68 -10.69
C ILE A 8 -13.02 -6.76 -11.79
N THR A 9 -14.16 -6.98 -12.45
CA THR A 9 -14.37 -8.04 -13.44
C THR A 9 -13.34 -7.99 -14.56
N ASP A 10 -12.90 -6.80 -14.96
CA ASP A 10 -11.88 -6.64 -15.99
C ASP A 10 -10.49 -7.16 -15.57
N VAL A 11 -10.19 -7.13 -14.26
CA VAL A 11 -8.95 -7.72 -13.71
C VAL A 11 -9.07 -9.23 -13.66
N LEU A 12 -10.22 -9.77 -13.24
CA LEU A 12 -10.47 -11.22 -13.21
C LEU A 12 -10.46 -11.84 -14.61
N LEU A 13 -10.95 -11.10 -15.61
CA LEU A 13 -10.95 -11.51 -17.02
C LEU A 13 -9.62 -11.23 -17.73
N PHE A 14 -8.57 -10.82 -16.99
CA PHE A 14 -7.25 -10.46 -17.53
C PHE A 14 -7.28 -9.41 -18.65
N ARG A 15 -8.33 -8.59 -18.71
CA ARG A 15 -8.48 -7.50 -19.68
C ARG A 15 -7.71 -6.26 -19.27
N LYS A 16 -7.56 -6.05 -17.96
CA LYS A 16 -6.83 -4.94 -17.36
C LYS A 16 -5.93 -5.45 -16.24
N THR A 17 -4.79 -4.79 -16.07
CA THR A 17 -3.97 -4.99 -14.88
C THR A 17 -4.59 -4.29 -13.68
N PHE A 18 -4.29 -4.78 -12.48
CA PHE A 18 -4.70 -4.13 -11.23
C PHE A 18 -4.26 -2.66 -11.16
N HIS A 19 -3.08 -2.34 -11.70
CA HIS A 19 -2.58 -0.97 -11.76
C HIS A 19 -3.42 -0.05 -12.67
N GLN A 20 -3.77 -0.54 -13.87
CA GLN A 20 -4.63 0.20 -14.80
C GLN A 20 -5.99 0.50 -14.16
N LEU A 21 -6.60 -0.51 -13.53
CA LEU A 21 -7.89 -0.35 -12.85
C LEU A 21 -7.83 0.67 -11.71
N ASN A 22 -6.81 0.59 -10.85
CA ASN A 22 -6.64 1.55 -9.75
C ASN A 22 -6.42 2.98 -10.25
N THR A 23 -5.68 3.15 -11.34
CA THR A 23 -5.45 4.46 -11.97
C THR A 23 -6.75 5.04 -12.50
N GLU A 24 -7.58 4.23 -13.16
CA GLU A 24 -8.90 4.66 -13.64
C GLU A 24 -9.80 5.09 -12.49
N PHE A 25 -9.87 4.31 -11.41
CA PHE A 25 -10.67 4.66 -10.23
C PHE A 25 -10.18 5.95 -9.57
N TYR A 26 -8.85 6.07 -9.39
CA TYR A 26 -8.24 7.28 -8.86
C TYR A 26 -8.59 8.51 -9.69
N ASN A 27 -8.42 8.44 -11.01
CA ASN A 27 -8.69 9.55 -11.91
C ASN A 27 -10.18 9.95 -11.89
N LYS A 28 -11.08 8.97 -11.90
CA LYS A 28 -12.51 9.23 -11.82
C LYS A 28 -12.91 9.87 -10.49
N ILE A 29 -12.41 9.37 -9.36
CA ILE A 29 -12.75 9.91 -8.04
C ILE A 29 -12.17 11.33 -7.88
N LYS A 30 -10.92 11.54 -8.31
CA LYS A 30 -10.22 12.82 -8.14
C LYS A 30 -10.69 13.90 -9.12
N TYR A 31 -10.76 13.59 -10.41
CA TYR A 31 -10.96 14.59 -11.46
C TYR A 31 -12.42 14.72 -11.89
N GLU A 32 -13.14 13.60 -12.06
CA GLU A 32 -14.55 13.65 -12.49
C GLU A 32 -15.48 13.94 -11.32
N LEU A 33 -15.37 13.17 -10.23
CA LEU A 33 -16.26 13.27 -9.08
C LEU A 33 -15.81 14.32 -8.05
N LYS A 34 -14.54 14.73 -8.10
CA LYS A 34 -13.93 15.70 -7.17
C LYS A 34 -14.20 15.36 -5.70
N LEU A 35 -14.15 14.08 -5.36
CA LEU A 35 -14.34 13.60 -4.00
C LEU A 35 -12.97 13.39 -3.33
N PRO A 36 -12.82 13.69 -2.03
CA PRO A 36 -11.56 13.51 -1.29
C PRO A 36 -11.25 12.03 -0.99
N PHE A 37 -12.27 11.18 -1.02
CA PHE A 37 -12.17 9.74 -0.91
C PHE A 37 -13.44 9.06 -1.46
N ALA A 38 -13.35 7.76 -1.74
CA ALA A 38 -14.50 6.91 -2.02
C ALA A 38 -14.28 5.48 -1.50
N GLY A 39 -15.36 4.83 -1.08
CA GLY A 39 -15.35 3.41 -0.74
C GLY A 39 -15.42 2.56 -2.01
N LEU A 40 -14.60 1.51 -2.05
CA LEU A 40 -14.53 0.49 -3.08
C LEU A 40 -14.64 -0.89 -2.43
N TYR A 41 -14.80 -1.93 -3.25
CA TYR A 41 -14.65 -3.31 -2.82
C TYR A 41 -13.49 -3.94 -3.58
N ASN A 42 -12.52 -4.47 -2.84
CA ASN A 42 -11.53 -5.39 -3.38
C ASN A 42 -12.02 -6.81 -3.13
N LEU A 43 -12.56 -7.45 -4.18
CA LEU A 43 -13.31 -8.71 -4.06
C LEU A 43 -14.43 -8.59 -3.02
N ASN A 44 -14.26 -9.20 -1.85
CA ASN A 44 -15.20 -9.20 -0.74
C ASN A 44 -14.80 -8.25 0.41
N LYS A 45 -13.63 -7.61 0.34
CA LYS A 45 -13.13 -6.70 1.38
C LYS A 45 -13.45 -5.24 1.00
N PRO A 46 -14.17 -4.47 1.83
CA PRO A 46 -14.34 -3.05 1.61
C PRO A 46 -12.99 -2.33 1.79
N VAL A 47 -12.66 -1.43 0.87
CA VAL A 47 -11.42 -0.64 0.90
C VAL A 47 -11.72 0.83 0.64
N LEU A 48 -10.91 1.72 1.19
CA LEU A 48 -11.05 3.16 1.01
C LEU A 48 -9.99 3.66 0.03
N LEU A 49 -10.40 4.29 -1.07
CA LEU A 49 -9.50 5.02 -1.95
C LEU A 49 -9.50 6.50 -1.59
N VAL A 50 -8.35 7.02 -1.20
CA VAL A 50 -8.15 8.40 -0.75
C VAL A 50 -7.41 9.18 -1.83
N THR A 51 -7.95 10.34 -2.21
CA THR A 51 -7.39 11.21 -3.25
C THR A 51 -6.87 12.54 -2.70
N ASP A 52 -7.36 12.95 -1.53
CA ASP A 52 -6.95 14.17 -0.82
C ASP A 52 -5.57 13.99 -0.15
N PRO A 53 -4.55 14.80 -0.51
CA PRO A 53 -3.23 14.76 0.09
C PRO A 53 -3.22 14.97 1.61
N GLU A 54 -4.12 15.79 2.15
CA GLU A 54 -4.18 16.03 3.60
C GLU A 54 -4.64 14.79 4.35
N LEU A 55 -5.68 14.11 3.83
CA LEU A 55 -6.12 12.83 4.38
C LEU A 55 -5.04 11.75 4.25
N VAL A 56 -4.35 11.68 3.11
CA VAL A 56 -3.21 10.75 2.94
C VAL A 56 -2.13 11.01 3.98
N LYS A 57 -1.79 12.28 4.24
CA LYS A 57 -0.81 12.66 5.27
C LYS A 57 -1.27 12.27 6.67
N ASN A 58 -2.54 12.48 7.00
CA ASN A 58 -3.08 12.09 8.29
C ASN A 58 -2.97 10.56 8.48
N ILE A 59 -3.43 9.77 7.50
CA ILE A 59 -3.40 8.30 7.54
C ILE A 59 -1.97 7.75 7.62
N LEU A 60 -1.06 8.24 6.78
CA LEU A 60 0.29 7.66 6.65
C LEU A 60 1.29 8.17 7.69
N ILE A 61 1.01 9.31 8.33
CA ILE A 61 1.97 9.98 9.23
C ILE A 61 1.37 10.25 10.61
N LYS A 62 0.30 11.06 10.69
CA LYS A 62 -0.21 11.53 11.99
C LYS A 62 -0.86 10.41 12.78
N ASP A 63 -1.72 9.65 12.12
CA ASP A 63 -2.53 8.59 12.71
C ASP A 63 -1.97 7.21 12.38
N PHE A 64 -0.66 7.13 12.08
CA PHE A 64 -0.02 5.91 11.62
C PHE A 64 -0.24 4.73 12.57
N ASP A 65 -0.28 4.96 13.89
CA ASP A 65 -0.52 3.90 14.88
C ASP A 65 -1.90 3.23 14.73
N HIS A 66 -2.89 3.89 14.11
CA HIS A 66 -4.19 3.31 13.78
C HIS A 66 -4.21 2.59 12.41
N PHE A 67 -3.27 2.93 11.52
CA PHE A 67 -3.20 2.47 10.13
C PHE A 67 -1.90 1.71 9.82
N MET A 68 -1.32 1.05 10.82
CA MET A 68 -0.07 0.28 10.65
C MET A 68 -0.24 -0.91 9.70
N ASP A 69 -1.45 -1.46 9.66
CA ASP A 69 -1.77 -2.69 8.96
C ASP A 69 -2.09 -2.40 7.50
N ARG A 70 -1.30 -2.98 6.59
CA ARG A 70 -1.42 -2.69 5.15
C ARG A 70 -2.39 -3.60 4.41
N GLY A 71 -2.78 -4.73 5.01
CA GLY A 71 -3.85 -5.61 4.51
C GLY A 71 -3.64 -6.19 3.10
N LEU A 72 -2.42 -6.11 2.55
CA LEU A 72 -2.13 -6.55 1.18
C LEU A 72 -2.04 -8.08 1.08
N PHE A 73 -1.51 -8.73 2.12
CA PHE A 73 -1.28 -10.17 2.13
C PHE A 73 -1.46 -10.73 3.55
N ASP A 74 -2.56 -11.44 3.79
CA ASP A 74 -2.74 -12.28 4.98
C ASP A 74 -2.21 -13.70 4.67
N ALA A 75 -0.97 -13.77 4.18
CA ALA A 75 -0.36 -15.03 3.76
C ALA A 75 0.38 -15.68 4.95
N ASP A 76 0.22 -16.99 5.09
CA ASP A 76 0.88 -17.77 6.11
C ASP A 76 2.40 -17.84 5.85
N GLU A 77 3.19 -17.24 6.74
CA GLU A 77 4.65 -17.24 6.66
C GLU A 77 5.24 -18.65 6.78
N THR A 78 4.52 -19.61 7.37
CA THR A 78 4.96 -21.00 7.44
C THR A 78 4.88 -21.70 6.08
N LEU A 79 3.95 -21.28 5.22
CA LEU A 79 3.77 -21.80 3.87
C LEU A 79 4.65 -21.06 2.85
N GLU A 80 4.79 -19.74 2.99
CA GLU A 80 5.63 -18.92 2.11
C GLU A 80 6.50 -17.95 2.93
N PRO A 81 7.75 -18.34 3.29
CA PRO A 81 8.61 -17.54 4.15
C PRO A 81 8.91 -16.13 3.61
N LEU A 82 8.87 -15.92 2.29
CA LEU A 82 9.13 -14.62 1.70
C LEU A 82 8.06 -13.57 2.04
N VAL A 83 6.85 -13.99 2.44
CA VAL A 83 5.80 -13.04 2.88
C VAL A 83 6.10 -12.41 4.23
N GLY A 84 7.07 -12.95 4.99
CA GLY A 84 7.51 -12.45 6.30
C GLY A 84 8.29 -11.12 6.26
N HIS A 85 8.31 -10.42 5.14
CA HIS A 85 9.09 -9.20 4.96
C HIS A 85 8.44 -7.94 5.56
N LEU A 86 9.24 -6.88 5.70
CA LEU A 86 8.83 -5.61 6.33
C LEU A 86 7.57 -4.98 5.73
N PHE A 87 7.29 -5.16 4.45
CA PHE A 87 6.10 -4.55 3.83
C PHE A 87 4.76 -5.26 4.17
N ASN A 88 4.81 -6.49 4.68
CA ASN A 88 3.63 -7.30 5.01
C ASN A 88 3.39 -7.43 6.51
N LYS A 89 4.45 -7.36 7.33
CA LYS A 89 4.32 -7.35 8.78
C LYS A 89 3.54 -6.11 9.25
N SER A 90 2.75 -6.29 10.30
CA SER A 90 1.94 -5.27 10.96
C SER A 90 2.40 -5.01 12.40
N GLY A 91 1.90 -3.94 13.01
CA GLY A 91 2.04 -3.63 14.43
C GLY A 91 3.48 -3.72 14.99
N ASN A 92 3.63 -4.42 16.11
CA ASN A 92 4.91 -4.53 16.83
C ASN A 92 5.98 -5.30 16.05
N ASP A 93 5.58 -6.27 15.23
CA ASP A 93 6.51 -7.02 14.39
C ASP A 93 7.12 -6.12 13.30
N TRP A 94 6.29 -5.28 12.68
CA TRP A 94 6.75 -4.25 11.78
C TRP A 94 7.70 -3.27 12.47
N LYS A 95 7.34 -2.75 13.64
CA LYS A 95 8.18 -1.81 14.41
C LYS A 95 9.55 -2.43 14.73
N ARG A 96 9.57 -3.68 15.19
CA ARG A 96 10.79 -4.43 15.49
C ARG A 96 11.67 -4.61 14.25
N LEU A 97 11.09 -5.07 13.14
CA LEU A 97 11.83 -5.34 11.91
C LEU A 97 12.37 -4.03 11.29
N ARG A 98 11.56 -2.96 11.32
CA ARG A 98 11.98 -1.64 10.85
C ARG A 98 13.18 -1.13 11.64
N ASN A 99 13.12 -1.17 12.97
CA ASN A 99 14.21 -0.70 13.84
C ASN A 99 15.52 -1.47 13.59
N LYS A 100 15.44 -2.76 13.27
CA LYS A 100 16.61 -3.56 12.88
C LYS A 100 17.17 -3.19 11.51
N MET A 101 16.31 -2.85 10.54
CA MET A 101 16.71 -2.58 9.16
C MET A 101 17.21 -1.13 8.95
N THR A 102 16.61 -0.15 9.63
CA THR A 102 16.90 1.28 9.42
C THR A 102 18.40 1.65 9.48
N PRO A 103 19.22 1.12 10.41
CA PRO A 103 20.65 1.45 10.47
C PRO A 103 21.46 1.08 9.22
N THR A 104 21.00 0.07 8.47
CA THR A 104 21.69 -0.40 7.26
C THR A 104 21.54 0.56 6.08
N PHE A 105 20.44 1.32 6.04
CA PHE A 105 20.12 2.24 4.94
C PHE A 105 20.49 3.69 5.24
N THR A 106 21.49 3.92 6.08
CA THR A 106 22.05 5.26 6.30
C THR A 106 22.81 5.74 5.07
N SER A 107 22.84 7.06 4.84
CA SER A 107 23.57 7.64 3.70
C SER A 107 25.05 7.23 3.67
N GLY A 108 25.68 7.05 4.83
CA GLY A 108 27.07 6.58 4.94
C GLY A 108 27.24 5.13 4.47
N LYS A 109 26.37 4.22 4.91
CA LYS A 109 26.39 2.82 4.47
C LYS A 109 26.07 2.69 2.99
N ILE A 110 25.07 3.41 2.49
CA ILE A 110 24.73 3.42 1.06
C ILE A 110 25.93 3.90 0.23
N LYS A 111 26.57 5.03 0.59
CA LYS A 111 27.78 5.51 -0.09
C LYS A 111 28.90 4.48 -0.12
N SER A 112 29.09 3.73 0.97
CA SER A 112 30.10 2.68 1.03
C SER A 112 29.78 1.46 0.14
N MET A 113 28.48 1.20 -0.11
CA MET A 113 28.02 0.11 -0.97
C MET A 113 27.98 0.49 -2.46
N THR A 114 27.78 1.77 -2.78
CA THR A 114 27.66 2.25 -4.18
C THR A 114 28.76 1.73 -5.12
N PRO A 115 30.05 1.68 -4.74
CA PRO A 115 31.09 1.15 -5.63
C PRO A 115 30.92 -0.34 -6.03
N LEU A 116 30.16 -1.13 -5.26
CA LEU A 116 29.86 -2.54 -5.58
C LEU A 116 28.71 -2.69 -6.59
N ILE A 117 27.85 -1.69 -6.67
CA ILE A 117 26.64 -1.70 -7.51
C ILE A 117 26.93 -1.12 -8.90
N VAL A 118 27.81 -0.10 -8.96
CA VAL A 118 28.13 0.65 -10.19
C VAL A 118 29.28 -0.02 -10.97
N LYS A 119 29.51 -1.31 -10.76
CA LYS A 119 30.58 -2.05 -11.44
C LYS A 119 30.11 -2.62 -12.77
#